data_AF-A0A3D1P8P9-F1
#
_entry.id   AF-A0A3D1P8P9-F1
#
_cell.length_a   1.000
_cell.length_b   1.000
_cell.length_c   1.000
_cell.angle_alpha   90.00
_cell.angle_beta   90.00
_cell.angle_gamma   90.00
#
_symmetry.space_group_name_H-M   'P 1'
#
loop_
_entity.id
_entity.type
_entity.pdbx_description
1 polymer ?
#
loop_
_entity_poly.entity_id
_entity_poly.type
_entity_poly.pdbx_seq_one_letter_code
_entity_poly.pdbx_strand_id
1 'polypeptide(L)'
;MGLNKAKQRSWIQTLIAIALILTSTGLVASGIWVSIQLFINPNAVSWMNKFLPKSAQIPVVNPEYIKNLTQIRTKIQKLGKIPGEPIPLQTNANTLPPKSLLIPVLNQRTNCRRNCQQIVELRLYQLAKTTQPAAETYYQLVDQIPIEGVDEALVISPLVREEVTENDSNLPLPLTELHRFTDKTPSQGIWLYLMGRKMQGINAIAYGQIVYYSPNSGLSLLSPWTSTTGVVPQWRQVTGSKSLELFIDETVDLEPHFRVYQVKTTQSDQNQIQLEEISLEKPALKIRAYENAIFLARNGLWSPALKLLQSIKQRRQQQRESWSSEAQAQMDLIQLYAKFTSKQAEQTWASPSQQVLAYLIDGRWEEARQVFQASSEDSPEVVAMLRAEEERLSNRVEAALQVNPNQPEVQAWKAQILAAQSVKR
;
A
#
# COMPACT_ATOMS: atom_id res chain seq x y z
N MET A 1 4.86 -57.62 73.57
CA MET A 1 4.68 -56.56 72.56
C MET A 1 4.07 -57.17 71.30
N GLY A 2 2.78 -56.96 71.00
CA GLY A 2 2.16 -57.59 69.82
C GLY A 2 0.70 -57.25 69.49
N LEU A 3 -0.02 -56.52 70.34
CA LEU A 3 -1.47 -56.31 70.17
C LEU A 3 -1.91 -54.96 69.56
N ASN A 4 -1.01 -54.01 69.28
CA ASN A 4 -1.39 -52.69 68.77
C ASN A 4 -1.30 -52.49 67.24
N LYS A 5 -0.69 -53.41 66.47
CA LYS A 5 -0.56 -53.25 65.01
C LYS A 5 -1.79 -53.67 64.20
N ALA A 6 -2.61 -54.60 64.71
CA ALA A 6 -3.77 -55.12 63.98
C ALA A 6 -4.97 -54.15 63.98
N LYS A 7 -5.23 -53.48 65.11
CA LYS A 7 -6.38 -52.56 65.28
C LYS A 7 -6.22 -51.25 64.48
N GLN A 8 -4.98 -50.76 64.34
CA GLN A 8 -4.67 -49.55 63.59
C GLN A 8 -4.78 -49.76 62.06
N ARG A 9 -4.47 -50.96 61.56
CA ARG A 9 -4.56 -51.31 60.13
C ARG A 9 -6.01 -51.45 59.66
N SER A 10 -6.89 -51.98 60.50
CA SER A 10 -8.33 -52.08 60.25
C SER A 10 -9.00 -50.70 60.14
N TRP A 11 -8.69 -49.78 61.06
CA TRP A 11 -9.31 -48.44 61.08
C TRP A 11 -8.88 -47.58 59.87
N ILE A 12 -7.63 -47.70 59.44
CA ILE A 12 -7.12 -47.04 58.22
C ILE A 12 -7.83 -47.60 56.97
N GLN A 13 -8.06 -48.92 56.91
CA GLN A 13 -8.79 -49.52 55.79
C GLN A 13 -10.27 -49.10 55.74
N THR A 14 -10.92 -48.91 56.90
CA THR A 14 -12.30 -48.40 56.93
C THR A 14 -12.37 -46.94 56.51
N LEU A 15 -11.41 -46.10 56.93
CA LEU A 15 -11.32 -44.71 56.49
C LEU A 15 -11.03 -44.59 54.99
N ILE A 16 -10.19 -45.45 54.42
CA ILE A 16 -9.93 -45.51 52.98
C ILE A 16 -11.19 -45.94 52.21
N ALA A 17 -11.93 -46.94 52.72
CA ALA A 17 -13.17 -47.39 52.08
C ALA A 17 -14.26 -46.31 52.13
N ILE A 18 -14.42 -45.62 53.26
CA ILE A 18 -15.37 -44.50 53.40
C ILE A 18 -14.96 -43.32 52.51
N ALA A 19 -13.66 -43.01 52.43
CA ALA A 19 -13.15 -41.99 51.50
C ALA A 19 -13.40 -42.37 50.03
N LEU A 20 -13.22 -43.65 49.66
CA LEU A 20 -13.53 -44.15 48.31
C LEU A 20 -15.02 -44.08 47.97
N ILE A 21 -15.90 -44.35 48.93
CA ILE A 21 -17.36 -44.26 48.73
C ILE A 21 -17.81 -42.80 48.65
N LEU A 22 -17.26 -41.91 49.48
CA LEU A 22 -17.59 -40.48 49.46
C LEU A 22 -17.05 -39.78 48.21
N THR A 23 -15.86 -40.16 47.74
CA THR A 23 -15.31 -39.65 46.47
C THR A 23 -16.11 -40.14 45.26
N SER A 24 -16.57 -41.40 45.26
CA SER A 24 -17.38 -41.92 44.15
C SER A 24 -18.79 -41.31 44.10
N THR A 25 -19.44 -41.09 45.25
CA THR A 25 -20.74 -40.40 45.30
C THR A 25 -20.63 -38.92 44.94
N GLY A 26 -19.55 -38.24 45.35
CA GLY A 26 -19.27 -36.86 44.93
C GLY A 26 -19.09 -36.71 43.42
N LEU A 27 -18.39 -37.66 42.78
CA LEU A 27 -18.19 -37.67 41.33
C LEU A 27 -19.51 -37.87 40.57
N VAL A 28 -20.37 -38.78 41.00
CA VAL A 28 -21.68 -39.01 40.35
C VAL A 28 -22.59 -37.79 40.50
N ALA A 29 -22.67 -37.19 41.68
CA ALA A 29 -23.47 -35.99 41.91
C ALA A 29 -22.98 -34.80 41.06
N SER A 30 -21.65 -34.63 40.92
CA SER A 30 -21.08 -33.60 40.06
C SER A 30 -21.39 -33.83 38.58
N GLY A 31 -21.37 -35.08 38.11
CA GLY A 31 -21.70 -35.43 36.73
C GLY A 31 -23.17 -35.18 36.38
N ILE A 32 -24.09 -35.48 37.30
CA ILE A 32 -25.52 -35.19 37.14
C ILE A 32 -25.75 -33.67 37.15
N TRP A 33 -25.11 -32.92 38.05
CA TRP A 33 -25.22 -31.47 38.09
C TRP A 33 -24.72 -30.80 36.80
N VAL A 34 -23.55 -31.22 36.29
CA VAL A 34 -23.00 -30.73 35.02
C VAL A 34 -23.91 -31.09 33.84
N SER A 35 -24.50 -32.28 33.83
CA SER A 35 -25.43 -32.71 32.77
C SER A 35 -26.72 -31.88 32.76
N ILE A 36 -27.29 -31.59 33.94
CA ILE A 36 -28.46 -30.72 34.08
C ILE A 36 -28.10 -29.29 33.65
N GLN A 37 -26.92 -28.79 34.04
CA GLN A 37 -26.48 -27.46 33.65
C GLN A 37 -26.25 -27.34 32.13
N LEU A 38 -25.73 -28.38 31.49
CA LEU A 38 -25.57 -28.48 30.03
C LEU A 38 -26.90 -28.51 29.27
N PHE A 39 -27.92 -29.15 29.84
CA PHE A 39 -29.26 -29.22 29.26
C PHE A 39 -30.01 -27.88 29.35
N ILE A 40 -29.85 -27.15 30.46
CA ILE A 40 -30.55 -25.87 30.72
C ILE A 40 -29.80 -24.68 30.09
N ASN A 41 -28.46 -24.70 30.06
CA ASN A 41 -27.65 -23.65 29.46
C ASN A 41 -26.36 -24.24 28.86
N PRO A 42 -26.35 -24.62 27.57
CA PRO A 42 -25.19 -25.23 26.93
C PRO A 42 -23.95 -24.31 26.90
N ASN A 43 -24.12 -23.00 27.13
CA ASN A 43 -23.03 -22.02 27.18
C ASN A 43 -22.39 -21.87 28.58
N ALA A 44 -22.93 -22.53 29.61
CA ALA A 44 -22.42 -22.47 30.98
C ALA A 44 -21.03 -23.12 31.16
N VAL A 45 -20.50 -23.81 30.14
CA VAL A 45 -19.23 -24.56 30.18
C VAL A 45 -18.01 -23.72 29.79
N SER A 46 -18.20 -22.42 29.52
CA SER A 46 -17.10 -21.50 29.16
C SER A 46 -15.98 -21.41 30.22
N TRP A 47 -16.28 -21.66 31.49
CA TRP A 47 -15.28 -21.73 32.56
C TRP A 47 -14.32 -22.92 32.42
N MET A 48 -14.76 -24.03 31.81
CA MET A 48 -13.92 -25.22 31.59
C MET A 48 -12.85 -25.01 30.51
N ASN A 49 -13.03 -24.06 29.59
CA ASN A 49 -11.99 -23.70 28.62
C ASN A 49 -10.69 -23.19 29.26
N LYS A 50 -10.75 -22.70 30.51
CA LYS A 50 -9.55 -22.33 31.28
C LYS A 50 -8.69 -23.53 31.67
N PHE A 51 -9.27 -24.74 31.69
CA PHE A 51 -8.61 -25.97 32.12
C PHE A 51 -8.38 -26.97 30.97
N LEU A 52 -8.85 -26.65 29.75
CA LEU A 52 -8.70 -27.48 28.57
C LEU A 52 -7.50 -27.02 27.71
N PRO A 53 -6.68 -27.96 27.19
CA PRO A 53 -5.63 -27.65 26.23
C PRO A 53 -6.21 -27.06 24.93
N LYS A 54 -5.44 -26.24 24.21
CA LYS A 54 -5.90 -25.50 23.01
C LYS A 54 -6.62 -26.36 21.96
N SER A 55 -6.25 -27.63 21.84
CA SER A 55 -6.86 -28.59 20.90
C SER A 55 -8.24 -29.10 21.30
N ALA A 56 -8.67 -28.90 22.55
CA ALA A 56 -9.92 -29.42 23.11
C ALA A 56 -10.85 -28.31 23.63
N GLN A 57 -10.52 -27.03 23.41
CA GLN A 57 -11.37 -25.92 23.85
C GLN A 57 -12.69 -25.93 23.07
N ILE A 58 -13.79 -25.81 23.80
CA ILE A 58 -15.14 -25.77 23.25
C ILE A 58 -15.38 -24.33 22.76
N PRO A 59 -15.73 -24.10 21.48
CA PRO A 59 -15.95 -22.75 20.98
C PRO A 59 -17.16 -22.11 21.67
N VAL A 60 -16.91 -21.21 22.60
CA VAL A 60 -17.94 -20.41 23.27
C VAL A 60 -18.26 -19.25 22.36
N VAL A 61 -19.30 -19.44 21.57
CA VAL A 61 -19.90 -18.39 20.76
C VAL A 61 -20.80 -17.57 21.69
N ASN A 62 -20.27 -16.51 22.31
CA ASN A 62 -21.11 -15.64 23.14
C ASN A 62 -22.10 -14.87 22.23
N PRO A 63 -23.43 -15.07 22.39
CA PRO A 63 -24.45 -14.47 21.52
C PRO A 63 -24.42 -12.93 21.49
N GLU A 64 -23.85 -12.27 22.51
CA GLU A 64 -23.74 -10.80 22.54
C GLU A 64 -22.77 -10.23 21.48
N TYR A 65 -21.86 -11.07 20.98
CA TYR A 65 -20.82 -10.68 20.02
C TYR A 65 -21.16 -11.01 18.58
N ILE A 66 -22.22 -11.78 18.34
CA ILE A 66 -22.71 -12.05 17.00
C ILE A 66 -23.89 -11.14 16.67
N LYS A 67 -23.84 -10.49 15.51
CA LYS A 67 -24.86 -9.53 15.11
C LYS A 67 -25.19 -9.70 13.63
N ASN A 68 -26.46 -9.53 13.29
CA ASN A 68 -26.86 -9.37 11.88
C ASN A 68 -26.47 -7.96 11.39
N LEU A 69 -26.53 -7.72 10.07
CA LEU A 69 -26.11 -6.45 9.48
C LEU A 69 -26.88 -5.23 10.02
N THR A 70 -28.18 -5.39 10.28
CA THR A 70 -29.01 -4.32 10.84
C THR A 70 -28.53 -3.96 12.24
N GLN A 71 -28.30 -4.94 13.10
CA GLN A 71 -27.77 -4.76 14.45
C GLN A 71 -26.36 -4.14 14.45
N ILE A 72 -25.52 -4.50 13.48
CA ILE A 72 -24.19 -3.90 13.30
C ILE A 72 -24.33 -2.41 12.96
N ARG A 73 -25.14 -2.06 11.96
CA ARG A 73 -25.41 -0.67 11.56
C ARG A 73 -25.98 0.15 12.72
N THR A 74 -26.97 -0.38 13.44
CA THR A 74 -27.55 0.28 14.62
C THR A 74 -26.52 0.48 15.74
N LYS A 75 -25.61 -0.49 15.97
CA LYS A 75 -24.53 -0.33 16.96
C LYS A 75 -23.60 0.82 16.57
N ILE A 76 -23.24 0.93 15.29
CA ILE A 76 -22.39 2.02 14.79
C ILE A 76 -23.09 3.38 14.97
N GLN A 77 -24.37 3.47 14.61
CA GLN A 77 -25.18 4.68 14.76
C GLN A 77 -25.33 5.12 16.22
N LYS A 78 -25.53 4.18 17.15
CA LYS A 78 -25.59 4.46 18.59
C LYS A 78 -24.30 5.07 19.16
N LEU A 79 -23.16 4.90 18.47
CA LEU A 79 -21.88 5.53 18.81
C LEU A 79 -21.72 6.94 18.18
N GLY A 80 -22.78 7.48 17.56
CA GLY A 80 -22.72 8.75 16.83
C GLY A 80 -21.92 8.68 15.53
N LYS A 81 -21.72 7.48 14.98
CA LYS A 81 -20.97 7.21 13.75
C LYS A 81 -21.91 6.83 12.62
N ILE A 82 -21.47 6.99 11.38
CA ILE A 82 -22.25 6.63 10.18
C ILE A 82 -21.69 5.31 9.62
N PRO A 83 -22.48 4.23 9.53
CA PRO A 83 -22.04 3.01 8.88
C PRO A 83 -22.02 3.20 7.36
N GLY A 84 -20.91 2.90 6.71
CA GLY A 84 -20.82 2.88 5.25
C GLY A 84 -21.30 1.56 4.66
N GLU A 85 -21.18 1.45 3.33
CA GLU A 85 -21.62 0.25 2.62
C GLU A 85 -20.68 -0.94 2.86
N PRO A 86 -21.21 -2.13 3.22
CA PRO A 86 -20.39 -3.33 3.40
C PRO A 86 -19.74 -3.78 2.09
N ILE A 87 -18.44 -4.02 2.13
CA ILE A 87 -17.67 -4.59 1.01
C ILE A 87 -17.45 -6.08 1.27
N PRO A 88 -18.00 -6.98 0.43
CA PRO A 88 -17.72 -8.40 0.55
C PRO A 88 -16.29 -8.71 0.11
N LEU A 89 -15.55 -9.34 1.01
CA LEU A 89 -14.16 -9.72 0.76
C LEU A 89 -14.11 -11.10 0.11
N GLN A 90 -14.66 -12.10 0.78
CA GLN A 90 -14.68 -13.49 0.31
C GLN A 90 -16.10 -13.93 -0.02
N THR A 91 -16.38 -14.02 -1.32
CA THR A 91 -17.59 -14.63 -1.87
C THR A 91 -17.22 -15.96 -2.51
N ASN A 92 -17.86 -17.06 -2.12
CA ASN A 92 -17.83 -18.25 -2.97
C ASN A 92 -18.90 -18.07 -4.04
N ALA A 93 -18.62 -18.43 -5.29
CA ALA A 93 -19.56 -18.35 -6.42
C ALA A 93 -20.90 -19.09 -6.18
N ASN A 94 -20.95 -20.00 -5.20
CA ASN A 94 -22.11 -20.85 -4.91
C ASN A 94 -22.70 -20.66 -3.49
N THR A 95 -22.25 -19.68 -2.69
CA THR A 95 -22.82 -19.46 -1.34
C THR A 95 -23.07 -17.98 -1.06
N LEU A 96 -24.34 -17.58 -1.12
CA LEU A 96 -24.90 -16.57 -0.22
C LEU A 96 -24.95 -17.22 1.17
N PRO A 97 -24.36 -16.63 2.22
CA PRO A 97 -23.76 -15.29 2.36
C PRO A 97 -22.22 -15.22 2.23
N PRO A 98 -21.63 -14.01 2.07
CA PRO A 98 -20.16 -13.83 2.07
C PRO A 98 -19.53 -14.22 3.40
N LYS A 99 -18.35 -14.85 3.35
CA LYS A 99 -17.61 -15.32 4.54
C LYS A 99 -17.03 -14.17 5.37
N SER A 100 -16.65 -13.08 4.72
CA SER A 100 -16.07 -11.90 5.37
C SER A 100 -16.60 -10.62 4.74
N LEU A 101 -16.87 -9.63 5.58
CA LEU A 101 -17.36 -8.30 5.22
C LEU A 101 -16.49 -7.23 5.84
N LEU A 102 -16.17 -6.21 5.06
CA LEU A 102 -15.51 -5.00 5.53
C LEU A 102 -16.52 -3.86 5.57
N ILE A 103 -16.66 -3.18 6.71
CA ILE A 103 -17.59 -2.05 6.84
C ILE A 103 -16.78 -0.81 7.21
N PRO A 104 -16.72 0.22 6.34
CA PRO A 104 -16.16 1.50 6.70
C PRO A 104 -17.08 2.22 7.68
N VAL A 105 -16.49 2.86 8.69
CA VAL A 105 -17.19 3.68 9.67
C VAL A 105 -16.81 5.13 9.43
N LEU A 106 -17.82 5.98 9.25
CA LEU A 106 -17.63 7.39 8.90
C LEU A 106 -18.01 8.32 10.06
N ASN A 107 -17.38 9.49 10.07
CA ASN A 107 -17.75 10.64 10.88
C ASN A 107 -18.17 11.82 10.01
N GLN A 108 -19.07 12.64 10.54
CA GLN A 108 -19.32 13.97 10.03
C GLN A 108 -18.19 14.91 10.50
N ARG A 109 -17.52 15.57 9.57
CA ARG A 109 -16.52 16.61 9.84
C ARG A 109 -17.21 17.89 10.28
N THR A 110 -16.67 18.52 11.32
CA THR A 110 -17.07 19.87 11.75
C THR A 110 -16.61 20.90 10.72
N ASN A 111 -17.38 21.97 10.52
CA ASN A 111 -17.03 23.11 9.66
C ASN A 111 -16.79 22.78 8.17
N CYS A 112 -17.43 21.72 7.67
CA CYS A 112 -17.35 21.34 6.27
C CYS A 112 -18.58 21.81 5.46
N ARG A 113 -18.36 22.27 4.22
CA ARG A 113 -19.41 22.74 3.30
C ARG A 113 -19.89 21.67 2.29
N ARG A 114 -19.01 20.78 1.83
CA ARG A 114 -19.32 19.70 0.85
C ARG A 114 -18.53 18.43 1.18
N ASN A 115 -19.13 17.26 0.95
CA ASN A 115 -18.52 15.95 1.20
C ASN A 115 -17.93 15.84 2.61
N CYS A 116 -18.80 16.00 3.61
CA CYS A 116 -18.39 16.16 5.01
C CYS A 116 -18.22 14.86 5.77
N GLN A 117 -18.45 13.73 5.11
CA GLN A 117 -18.18 12.44 5.70
C GLN A 117 -16.72 12.07 5.46
N GLN A 118 -16.07 11.52 6.48
CA GLN A 118 -14.73 10.93 6.37
C GLN A 118 -14.74 9.55 7.01
N ILE A 119 -14.03 8.60 6.41
CA ILE A 119 -13.79 7.28 6.97
C ILE A 119 -12.78 7.46 8.12
N VAL A 120 -13.15 6.96 9.29
CA VAL A 120 -12.31 7.04 10.51
C VAL A 120 -11.89 5.68 11.03
N GLU A 121 -12.49 4.61 10.53
CA GLU A 121 -12.21 3.25 10.97
C GLU A 121 -12.72 2.26 9.92
N LEU A 122 -12.00 1.14 9.77
CA LEU A 122 -12.47 -0.02 9.01
C LEU A 122 -12.71 -1.18 9.97
N ARG A 123 -13.90 -1.79 9.89
CA ARG A 123 -14.27 -2.95 10.72
C ARG A 123 -14.43 -4.20 9.88
N LEU A 124 -13.68 -5.23 10.21
CA LEU A 124 -13.75 -6.55 9.58
C LEU A 124 -14.67 -7.47 10.37
N TYR A 125 -15.64 -8.03 9.67
CA TYR A 125 -16.61 -8.99 10.19
C TYR A 125 -16.47 -10.32 9.49
N GLN A 126 -16.56 -11.42 10.24
CA GLN A 126 -16.58 -12.78 9.70
C GLN A 126 -17.91 -13.47 9.98
N LEU A 127 -18.32 -14.34 9.06
CA LEU A 127 -19.54 -15.12 9.18
C LEU A 127 -19.45 -16.02 10.41
N ALA A 128 -20.39 -15.84 11.33
CA ALA A 128 -20.48 -16.62 12.55
C ALA A 128 -21.28 -17.89 12.31
N LYS A 129 -20.84 -19.01 12.90
CA LYS A 129 -21.66 -20.22 13.00
C LYS A 129 -22.65 -20.03 14.14
N THR A 130 -23.93 -19.91 13.82
CA THR A 130 -25.00 -19.73 14.81
C THR A 130 -25.95 -20.93 14.81
N THR A 131 -26.54 -21.22 15.97
CA THR A 131 -27.66 -22.16 16.13
C THR A 131 -29.03 -21.47 16.00
N GLN A 132 -29.04 -20.14 15.80
CA GLN A 132 -30.24 -19.33 15.60
C GLN A 132 -30.91 -19.62 14.24
N PRO A 133 -32.19 -19.23 14.05
CA PRO A 133 -32.96 -19.58 12.87
C PRO A 133 -32.24 -19.23 11.56
N ALA A 134 -32.21 -20.19 10.63
CA ALA A 134 -31.43 -20.13 9.38
C ALA A 134 -31.79 -18.99 8.40
N ALA A 135 -32.81 -18.17 8.72
CA ALA A 135 -33.27 -17.09 7.86
C ALA A 135 -32.35 -15.86 7.88
N GLU A 136 -31.62 -15.62 8.97
CA GLU A 136 -30.75 -14.45 9.10
C GLU A 136 -29.27 -14.82 9.11
N THR A 137 -28.47 -14.00 8.42
CA THR A 137 -27.01 -14.14 8.41
C THR A 137 -26.40 -13.31 9.53
N TYR A 138 -25.47 -13.93 10.23
CA TYR A 138 -24.90 -13.42 11.46
C TYR A 138 -23.38 -13.31 11.36
N TYR A 139 -22.84 -12.21 11.88
CA TYR A 139 -21.42 -11.88 11.78
C TYR A 139 -20.82 -11.53 13.14
N GLN A 140 -19.55 -11.86 13.31
CA GLN A 140 -18.72 -11.47 14.44
C GLN A 140 -17.66 -10.46 14.00
N LEU A 141 -17.45 -9.39 14.78
CA LEU A 141 -16.34 -8.47 14.57
C LEU A 141 -15.03 -9.18 14.93
N VAL A 142 -14.08 -9.23 14.00
CA VAL A 142 -12.80 -9.93 14.18
C VAL A 142 -11.59 -9.01 14.14
N ASP A 143 -11.71 -7.85 13.49
CA ASP A 143 -10.62 -6.88 13.41
C ASP A 143 -11.20 -5.46 13.21
N GLN A 144 -10.46 -4.46 13.64
CA GLN A 144 -10.77 -3.06 13.43
C GLN A 144 -9.49 -2.24 13.39
N ILE A 145 -9.35 -1.38 12.38
CA ILE A 145 -8.21 -0.47 12.26
C ILE A 145 -8.70 0.98 12.20
N PRO A 146 -8.09 1.90 12.98
CA PRO A 146 -8.36 3.32 12.85
C PRO A 146 -7.82 3.81 11.50
N ILE A 147 -8.52 4.76 10.89
CA ILE A 147 -8.10 5.42 9.66
C ILE A 147 -7.85 6.89 9.95
N GLU A 148 -6.62 7.30 9.69
CA GLU A 148 -6.17 8.69 9.76
C GLU A 148 -6.03 9.27 8.36
N GLY A 149 -6.17 10.59 8.24
CA GLY A 149 -5.98 11.28 6.98
C GLY A 149 -4.52 11.25 6.52
N VAL A 150 -4.28 11.52 5.24
CA VAL A 150 -2.93 11.67 4.69
C VAL A 150 -2.49 13.12 4.85
N ASP A 151 -1.27 13.36 5.34
CA ASP A 151 -0.76 14.72 5.53
C ASP A 151 -0.78 15.53 4.23
N GLU A 152 -1.28 16.76 4.30
CA GLU A 152 -1.38 17.66 3.16
C GLU A 152 -0.02 17.88 2.48
N ALA A 153 1.04 18.02 3.28
CA ALA A 153 2.44 18.07 2.85
C ALA A 153 2.80 16.93 1.87
N LEU A 154 2.47 15.68 2.21
CA LEU A 154 2.71 14.50 1.36
C LEU A 154 1.85 14.52 0.09
N VAL A 155 0.64 15.07 0.16
CA VAL A 155 -0.27 15.13 -0.99
C VAL A 155 0.20 16.13 -2.04
N ILE A 156 0.76 17.26 -1.61
CA ILE A 156 1.23 18.32 -2.51
C ILE A 156 2.71 18.21 -2.87
N SER A 157 3.49 17.35 -2.22
CA SER A 157 4.93 17.25 -2.43
C SER A 157 5.36 17.07 -3.89
N PRO A 158 4.64 16.35 -4.77
CA PRO A 158 5.05 16.26 -6.18
C PRO A 158 4.97 17.61 -6.91
N LEU A 159 4.16 18.55 -6.43
CA LEU A 159 3.93 19.86 -7.06
C LEU A 159 4.87 20.95 -6.55
N VAL A 160 5.44 20.77 -5.37
CA VAL A 160 6.37 21.73 -4.77
C VAL A 160 7.76 21.43 -5.32
N ARG A 161 8.44 22.47 -5.83
CA ARG A 161 9.78 22.34 -6.46
C ARG A 161 10.89 22.16 -5.42
N GLU A 162 10.67 22.61 -4.19
CA GLU A 162 11.56 22.44 -3.04
C GLU A 162 11.08 21.27 -2.16
N GLU A 163 12.02 20.53 -1.54
CA GLU A 163 11.70 19.45 -0.60
C GLU A 163 10.79 19.99 0.52
N VAL A 164 9.58 19.43 0.60
CA VAL A 164 8.64 19.70 1.68
C VAL A 164 9.28 19.25 2.99
N THR A 165 9.49 20.19 3.91
CA THR A 165 10.15 19.91 5.20
C THR A 165 9.11 19.47 6.23
N GLU A 166 9.52 18.81 7.31
CA GLU A 166 8.63 18.36 8.41
C GLU A 166 7.82 19.51 9.09
N ASN A 167 8.12 20.78 8.77
CA ASN A 167 7.40 21.96 9.23
C ASN A 167 6.26 22.41 8.30
N ASP A 168 6.09 21.80 7.14
CA ASP A 168 4.98 22.08 6.23
C ASP A 168 3.67 21.45 6.74
N SER A 169 2.52 21.96 6.30
CA SER A 169 1.18 21.66 6.83
C SER A 169 0.96 20.17 7.19
N ASN A 170 1.01 19.85 8.48
CA ASN A 170 0.63 18.54 9.05
C ASN A 170 -0.90 18.40 9.18
N LEU A 171 -1.65 19.02 8.27
CA LEU A 171 -3.11 18.91 8.27
C LEU A 171 -3.50 17.59 7.61
N PRO A 172 -4.05 16.62 8.36
CA PRO A 172 -4.49 15.36 7.76
C PRO A 172 -5.69 15.60 6.86
N LEU A 173 -5.55 15.23 5.59
CA LEU A 173 -6.60 15.31 4.60
C LEU A 173 -7.53 14.09 4.68
N PRO A 174 -8.85 14.30 4.61
CA PRO A 174 -9.83 13.24 4.88
C PRO A 174 -9.86 12.18 3.78
N LEU A 175 -9.97 10.91 4.20
CA LEU A 175 -10.30 9.80 3.31
C LEU A 175 -11.80 9.61 3.29
N THR A 176 -12.42 9.61 2.11
CA THR A 176 -13.89 9.64 1.97
C THR A 176 -14.44 8.42 1.28
N GLU A 177 -13.62 7.72 0.50
CA GLU A 177 -14.01 6.57 -0.30
C GLU A 177 -13.15 5.35 0.03
N LEU A 178 -13.74 4.16 -0.07
CA LEU A 178 -13.05 2.88 0.05
C LEU A 178 -13.43 2.03 -1.16
N HIS A 179 -12.44 1.54 -1.87
CA HIS A 179 -12.62 0.76 -3.09
C HIS A 179 -11.82 -0.52 -3.03
N ARG A 180 -12.33 -1.57 -3.68
CA ARG A 180 -11.59 -2.80 -3.93
C ARG A 180 -10.93 -2.70 -5.30
N PHE A 181 -9.69 -3.14 -5.44
CA PHE A 181 -9.10 -3.31 -6.76
C PHE A 181 -9.82 -4.44 -7.51
N THR A 182 -10.43 -4.12 -8.65
CA THR A 182 -11.19 -5.07 -9.48
C THR A 182 -10.38 -5.66 -10.63
N ASP A 183 -9.24 -5.05 -10.95
CA ASP A 183 -8.35 -5.49 -12.03
C ASP A 183 -7.43 -6.64 -11.57
N LYS A 184 -6.46 -7.01 -12.41
CA LYS A 184 -5.42 -7.97 -12.08
C LYS A 184 -4.70 -7.52 -10.81
N THR A 185 -4.86 -8.26 -9.72
CA THR A 185 -4.16 -8.03 -8.44
C THR A 185 -3.24 -9.21 -8.14
N PRO A 186 -2.22 -9.05 -7.26
CA PRO A 186 -1.47 -10.19 -6.74
C PRO A 186 -2.42 -11.23 -6.15
N SER A 187 -2.16 -12.51 -6.42
CA SER A 187 -3.09 -13.62 -6.12
C SER A 187 -3.31 -13.88 -4.63
N GLN A 188 -2.49 -13.31 -3.76
CA GLN A 188 -2.57 -13.49 -2.31
C GLN A 188 -3.38 -12.37 -1.67
N GLY A 189 -4.48 -12.74 -1.00
CA GLY A 189 -5.33 -11.83 -0.24
C GLY A 189 -6.21 -10.92 -1.12
N ILE A 190 -6.70 -9.84 -0.52
CA ILE A 190 -7.55 -8.86 -1.19
C ILE A 190 -6.96 -7.48 -0.98
N TRP A 191 -6.82 -6.75 -2.08
CA TRP A 191 -6.28 -5.41 -2.10
C TRP A 191 -7.42 -4.40 -2.23
N LEU A 192 -7.35 -3.35 -1.40
CA LEU A 192 -8.25 -2.23 -1.39
C LEU A 192 -7.44 -0.92 -1.34
N TYR A 193 -8.10 0.19 -1.61
CA TYR A 193 -7.52 1.51 -1.41
C TYR A 193 -8.57 2.45 -0.82
N LEU A 194 -8.12 3.25 0.15
CA LEU A 194 -8.83 4.42 0.63
C LEU A 194 -8.48 5.59 -0.28
N MET A 195 -9.41 6.52 -0.46
CA MET A 195 -9.21 7.68 -1.32
C MET A 195 -9.89 8.93 -0.75
N GLY A 196 -9.18 10.05 -0.85
CA GLY A 196 -9.71 11.42 -0.82
C GLY A 196 -9.33 12.16 -2.10
N ARG A 197 -9.94 13.34 -2.30
CA ARG A 197 -9.62 14.23 -3.42
C ARG A 197 -9.44 15.65 -2.93
N LYS A 198 -8.43 16.34 -3.45
CA LYS A 198 -8.16 17.76 -3.21
C LYS A 198 -8.18 18.49 -4.55
N MET A 199 -8.99 19.53 -4.65
CA MET A 199 -9.00 20.39 -5.83
C MET A 199 -7.77 21.31 -5.80
N GLN A 200 -7.03 21.35 -6.90
CA GLN A 200 -5.95 22.30 -7.14
C GLN A 200 -6.12 22.90 -8.54
N GLY A 201 -6.62 24.15 -8.58
CA GLY A 201 -7.04 24.77 -9.83
C GLY A 201 -8.18 23.99 -10.49
N ILE A 202 -7.96 23.54 -11.73
CA ILE A 202 -8.92 22.73 -12.50
C ILE A 202 -8.76 21.22 -12.29
N ASN A 203 -7.64 20.77 -11.73
CA ASN A 203 -7.34 19.36 -11.54
C ASN A 203 -7.67 18.91 -10.12
N ALA A 204 -7.99 17.62 -9.99
CA ALA A 204 -8.22 16.99 -8.69
C ALA A 204 -7.06 16.04 -8.38
N ILE A 205 -6.30 16.35 -7.34
CA ILE A 205 -5.28 15.46 -6.79
C ILE A 205 -6.01 14.36 -6.03
N ALA A 206 -5.79 13.12 -6.43
CA ALA A 206 -6.26 11.96 -5.69
C ALA A 206 -5.16 11.54 -4.70
N TYR A 207 -5.55 11.17 -3.48
CA TYR A 207 -4.61 10.67 -2.48
C TYR A 207 -5.28 9.62 -1.63
N GLY A 208 -4.48 8.81 -0.94
CA GLY A 208 -5.03 7.86 0.00
C GLY A 208 -4.02 6.88 0.57
N GLN A 209 -4.54 5.72 0.97
CA GLN A 209 -3.76 4.65 1.58
C GLN A 209 -4.14 3.31 0.95
N ILE A 210 -3.17 2.41 0.84
CA ILE A 210 -3.42 1.04 0.41
C ILE A 210 -3.82 0.19 1.61
N VAL A 211 -4.83 -0.65 1.44
CA VAL A 211 -5.31 -1.57 2.47
C VAL A 211 -5.20 -3.00 1.94
N TYR A 212 -4.62 -3.88 2.75
CA TYR A 212 -4.48 -5.29 2.45
C TYR A 212 -5.30 -6.13 3.42
N TYR A 213 -6.02 -7.12 2.89
CA TYR A 213 -6.71 -8.12 3.70
C TYR A 213 -6.10 -9.50 3.46
N SER A 214 -5.64 -10.12 4.54
CA SER A 214 -5.28 -11.54 4.61
C SER A 214 -6.33 -12.31 5.40
N PRO A 215 -6.81 -13.46 4.91
CA PRO A 215 -7.71 -14.32 5.67
C PRO A 215 -7.13 -14.79 7.01
N ASN A 216 -5.81 -14.89 7.11
CA ASN A 216 -5.11 -15.38 8.30
C ASN A 216 -4.70 -14.25 9.25
N SER A 217 -4.41 -13.06 8.71
CA SER A 217 -3.78 -11.95 9.46
C SER A 217 -4.71 -10.77 9.71
N GLY A 218 -5.89 -10.73 9.08
CA GLY A 218 -6.81 -9.59 9.18
C GLY A 218 -6.47 -8.46 8.21
N LEU A 219 -6.70 -7.21 8.65
CA LEU A 219 -6.45 -6.01 7.87
C LEU A 219 -5.04 -5.48 8.12
N SER A 220 -4.45 -4.88 7.09
CA SER A 220 -3.19 -4.15 7.19
C SER A 220 -3.30 -2.85 6.40
N LEU A 221 -2.98 -1.74 7.07
CA LEU A 221 -2.81 -0.45 6.41
C LEU A 221 -1.37 -0.36 5.90
N LEU A 222 -1.21 -0.02 4.63
CA LEU A 222 0.07 0.06 3.95
C LEU A 222 0.34 1.51 3.53
N SER A 223 1.37 1.72 2.70
CA SER A 223 1.88 3.04 2.34
C SER A 223 0.80 4.01 1.84
N PRO A 224 0.93 5.31 2.18
CA PRO A 224 0.13 6.36 1.57
C PRO A 224 0.52 6.52 0.09
N TRP A 225 -0.36 7.14 -0.68
CA TRP A 225 -0.16 7.45 -2.08
C TRP A 225 -0.79 8.78 -2.45
N THR A 226 -0.25 9.43 -3.48
CA THR A 226 -0.83 10.63 -4.10
C THR A 226 -0.77 10.50 -5.62
N SER A 227 -1.60 11.25 -6.33
CA SER A 227 -1.67 11.28 -7.78
C SER A 227 -2.16 12.65 -8.22
N THR A 228 -1.25 13.40 -8.82
CA THR A 228 -1.44 14.76 -9.36
C THR A 228 -2.39 14.78 -10.57
N THR A 229 -2.52 13.64 -11.25
CA THR A 229 -3.42 13.45 -12.41
C THR A 229 -4.83 13.00 -11.99
N GLY A 230 -5.03 12.68 -10.71
CA GLY A 230 -6.29 12.13 -10.19
C GLY A 230 -6.52 10.66 -10.55
N VAL A 231 -5.58 10.03 -11.26
CA VAL A 231 -5.61 8.60 -11.59
C VAL A 231 -5.30 7.79 -10.35
N VAL A 232 -6.17 6.83 -10.02
CA VAL A 232 -5.99 5.95 -8.86
C VAL A 232 -4.83 4.96 -9.08
N PRO A 233 -4.22 4.41 -8.01
CA PRO A 233 -3.18 3.40 -8.13
C PRO A 233 -3.63 2.19 -8.98
N GLN A 234 -2.69 1.52 -9.61
CA GLN A 234 -2.98 0.37 -10.47
C GLN A 234 -2.01 -0.78 -10.24
N TRP A 235 -2.52 -2.00 -10.24
CA TRP A 235 -1.68 -3.19 -10.26
C TRP A 235 -1.34 -3.55 -11.71
N ARG A 236 -0.05 -3.56 -12.03
CA ARG A 236 0.42 -3.89 -13.39
C ARG A 236 1.82 -4.48 -13.36
N GLN A 237 2.16 -5.20 -14.41
CA GLN A 237 3.51 -5.73 -14.59
C GLN A 237 4.41 -4.61 -15.11
N VAL A 238 5.26 -4.07 -14.24
CA VAL A 238 6.28 -3.08 -14.58
C VAL A 238 7.62 -3.78 -14.79
N THR A 239 7.98 -4.70 -13.88
CA THR A 239 9.21 -5.47 -14.04
C THR A 239 8.96 -6.70 -14.90
N GLY A 240 10.00 -7.24 -15.53
CA GLY A 240 9.93 -8.50 -16.26
C GLY A 240 9.59 -9.74 -15.39
N SER A 241 9.28 -9.55 -14.11
CA SER A 241 8.82 -10.59 -13.21
C SER A 241 7.38 -11.02 -13.51
N LYS A 242 6.96 -12.20 -13.02
CA LYS A 242 5.55 -12.64 -13.13
C LYS A 242 4.64 -11.97 -12.09
N SER A 243 5.21 -11.25 -11.15
CA SER A 243 4.48 -10.58 -10.08
C SER A 243 3.99 -9.23 -10.56
N LEU A 244 2.81 -8.81 -10.09
CA LEU A 244 2.29 -7.47 -10.35
C LEU A 244 2.84 -6.51 -9.32
N GLU A 245 3.20 -5.32 -9.77
CA GLU A 245 3.63 -4.20 -8.94
C GLU A 245 2.50 -3.17 -8.80
N LEU A 246 2.46 -2.50 -7.66
CA LEU A 246 1.58 -1.35 -7.47
C LEU A 246 2.25 -0.14 -8.13
N PHE A 247 1.61 0.39 -9.15
CA PHE A 247 2.02 1.58 -9.87
C PHE A 247 1.18 2.78 -9.46
N ILE A 248 1.85 3.89 -9.18
CA ILE A 248 1.24 5.18 -8.84
C ILE A 248 1.85 6.24 -9.77
N ASP A 249 0.99 7.07 -10.36
CA ASP A 249 1.36 8.16 -11.26
C ASP A 249 1.27 9.51 -10.55
N GLU A 250 2.41 10.13 -10.33
CA GLU A 250 2.59 11.42 -9.68
C GLU A 250 3.14 12.47 -10.68
N THR A 251 3.01 12.22 -11.99
CA THR A 251 3.54 13.07 -13.07
C THR A 251 3.00 14.49 -12.98
N VAL A 252 3.88 15.48 -13.15
CA VAL A 252 3.53 16.91 -13.18
C VAL A 252 3.87 17.47 -14.53
N ASP A 253 2.86 17.89 -15.27
CA ASP A 253 2.98 18.39 -16.64
C ASP A 253 3.75 17.41 -17.54
N LEU A 254 4.96 17.79 -17.98
CA LEU A 254 5.81 16.94 -18.82
C LEU A 254 6.82 16.12 -18.03
N GLU A 255 7.01 16.41 -16.74
CA GLU A 255 8.00 15.76 -15.91
C GLU A 255 7.41 14.48 -15.30
N PRO A 256 7.82 13.28 -15.76
CA PRO A 256 7.28 12.04 -15.22
C PRO A 256 7.69 11.85 -13.77
N HIS A 257 6.75 11.35 -12.97
CA HIS A 257 7.05 10.85 -11.62
C HIS A 257 6.19 9.62 -11.34
N PHE A 258 6.86 8.48 -11.14
CA PHE A 258 6.22 7.18 -10.99
C PHE A 258 6.77 6.50 -9.76
N ARG A 259 5.87 6.04 -8.89
CA ARG A 259 6.24 5.15 -7.79
C ARG A 259 5.80 3.73 -8.11
N VAL A 260 6.73 2.79 -7.95
CA VAL A 260 6.49 1.38 -8.27
C VAL A 260 6.87 0.55 -7.06
N TYR A 261 5.89 -0.16 -6.50
CA TYR A 261 6.09 -0.98 -5.31
C TYR A 261 5.95 -2.46 -5.61
N GLN A 262 6.93 -3.23 -5.15
CA GLN A 262 6.92 -4.68 -5.15
C GLN A 262 6.29 -5.21 -3.86
N VAL A 263 5.50 -6.27 -3.98
CA VAL A 263 4.99 -7.00 -2.82
C VAL A 263 6.12 -7.85 -2.25
N LYS A 264 6.45 -7.65 -0.98
CA LYS A 264 7.40 -8.47 -0.23
C LYS A 264 6.72 -9.09 0.99
N THR A 265 7.09 -10.31 1.31
CA THR A 265 6.75 -10.95 2.58
C THR A 265 7.94 -10.83 3.53
N THR A 266 7.69 -10.45 4.77
CA THR A 266 8.79 -10.36 5.74
C THR A 266 9.31 -11.76 6.08
N GLN A 267 10.64 -11.92 6.18
CA GLN A 267 11.24 -13.24 6.44
C GLN A 267 10.86 -13.84 7.79
N SER A 268 10.46 -13.00 8.75
CA SER A 268 10.13 -13.41 10.12
C SER A 268 8.66 -13.78 10.32
N ASP A 269 7.77 -13.33 9.43
CA ASP A 269 6.35 -13.65 9.46
C ASP A 269 5.80 -13.73 8.03
N GLN A 270 5.59 -14.96 7.54
CA GLN A 270 5.08 -15.24 6.18
C GLN A 270 3.70 -14.62 5.93
N ASN A 271 3.06 -14.09 6.98
CA ASN A 271 1.74 -13.50 6.97
C ASN A 271 1.74 -11.95 6.96
N GLN A 272 2.91 -11.30 7.04
CA GLN A 272 3.01 -9.84 6.96
C GLN A 272 3.54 -9.41 5.58
N ILE A 273 2.68 -8.70 4.85
CA ILE A 273 2.97 -8.13 3.53
C ILE A 273 3.42 -6.68 3.68
N GLN A 274 4.42 -6.31 2.90
CA GLN A 274 4.92 -4.95 2.76
C GLN A 274 5.02 -4.57 1.28
N LEU A 275 4.91 -3.28 1.02
CA LEU A 275 5.16 -2.67 -0.28
C LEU A 275 6.54 -2.03 -0.25
N GLU A 276 7.48 -2.58 -1.01
CA GLU A 276 8.84 -2.06 -1.13
C GLU A 276 8.98 -1.30 -2.46
N GLU A 277 9.35 -0.03 -2.39
CA GLU A 277 9.57 0.79 -3.59
C GLU A 277 10.81 0.33 -4.36
N ILE A 278 10.71 0.27 -5.69
CA ILE A 278 11.87 0.11 -6.56
C ILE A 278 12.65 1.43 -6.55
N SER A 279 13.62 1.53 -5.64
CA SER A 279 14.41 2.76 -5.46
C SER A 279 15.64 2.79 -6.38
N LEU A 280 15.97 3.99 -6.87
CA LEU A 280 17.22 4.31 -7.58
C LEU A 280 18.29 4.91 -6.65
N GLU A 281 18.00 5.12 -5.36
CA GLU A 281 18.96 5.75 -4.42
C GLU A 281 20.22 4.91 -4.24
N LYS A 282 20.06 3.59 -4.16
CA LYS A 282 21.15 2.63 -3.97
C LYS A 282 21.33 1.81 -5.25
N PRO A 283 22.44 1.97 -5.99
CA PRO A 283 22.70 1.17 -7.17
C PRO A 283 22.75 -0.33 -6.85
N ALA A 284 22.05 -1.16 -7.62
CA ALA A 284 22.06 -2.61 -7.45
C ALA A 284 23.44 -3.23 -7.75
N LEU A 285 24.23 -2.61 -8.64
CA LEU A 285 25.59 -3.03 -8.97
C LEU A 285 26.60 -1.94 -8.63
N LYS A 286 27.64 -2.31 -7.88
CA LYS A 286 28.76 -1.43 -7.49
C LYS A 286 29.83 -1.35 -8.58
N ILE A 287 29.43 -0.91 -9.77
CA ILE A 287 30.35 -0.64 -10.87
C ILE A 287 30.12 0.77 -11.39
N ARG A 288 31.19 1.52 -11.65
CA ARG A 288 31.12 2.95 -12.04
C ARG A 288 30.19 3.21 -13.22
N ALA A 289 30.18 2.33 -14.23
CA ALA A 289 29.30 2.49 -15.39
C ALA A 289 27.81 2.39 -15.00
N TYR A 290 27.47 1.49 -14.06
CA TYR A 290 26.11 1.32 -13.56
C TYR A 290 25.72 2.50 -12.65
N GLU A 291 26.61 2.91 -11.75
CA GLU A 291 26.44 4.09 -10.91
C GLU A 291 26.21 5.36 -11.75
N ASN A 292 26.96 5.54 -12.84
CA ASN A 292 26.75 6.64 -13.78
C ASN A 292 25.37 6.58 -14.45
N ALA A 293 24.90 5.38 -14.83
CA ALA A 293 23.58 5.23 -15.43
C ALA A 293 22.46 5.54 -14.43
N ILE A 294 22.58 5.07 -13.19
CA ILE A 294 21.65 5.42 -12.09
C ILE A 294 21.70 6.93 -11.80
N PHE A 295 22.89 7.53 -11.79
CA PHE A 295 23.07 8.97 -11.60
C PHE A 295 22.37 9.80 -12.69
N LEU A 296 22.49 9.40 -13.97
CA LEU A 296 21.76 10.05 -15.06
C LEU A 296 20.25 9.91 -14.88
N ALA A 297 19.76 8.72 -14.56
CA ALA A 297 18.34 8.47 -14.34
C ALA A 297 17.78 9.33 -13.19
N ARG A 298 18.48 9.40 -12.06
CA ARG A 298 18.10 10.24 -10.91
C ARG A 298 18.03 11.73 -11.23
N ASN A 299 18.78 12.18 -12.26
CA ASN A 299 18.72 13.54 -12.78
C ASN A 299 17.77 13.65 -13.99
N GLY A 300 16.83 12.72 -14.15
CA GLY A 300 15.79 12.75 -15.18
C GLY A 300 16.22 12.31 -16.59
N LEU A 301 17.49 11.96 -16.80
CA LEU A 301 18.00 11.54 -18.13
C LEU A 301 17.72 10.05 -18.39
N TRP A 302 16.44 9.72 -18.48
CA TRP A 302 15.94 8.36 -18.54
C TRP A 302 16.40 7.58 -19.77
N SER A 303 16.23 8.13 -20.98
CA SER A 303 16.62 7.46 -22.23
C SER A 303 18.15 7.27 -22.35
N PRO A 304 19.00 8.28 -22.05
CA PRO A 304 20.45 8.08 -21.96
C PRO A 304 20.86 7.03 -20.92
N ALA A 305 20.25 7.05 -19.72
CA ALA A 305 20.52 6.06 -18.68
C ALA A 305 20.15 4.64 -19.13
N LEU A 306 19.01 4.46 -19.78
CA LEU A 306 18.57 3.17 -20.31
C LEU A 306 19.58 2.61 -21.33
N LYS A 307 20.04 3.44 -22.28
CA LYS A 307 21.04 3.03 -23.29
C LYS A 307 22.34 2.52 -22.64
N LEU A 308 22.79 3.18 -21.57
CA LEU A 308 23.95 2.74 -20.80
C LEU A 308 23.69 1.40 -20.09
N LEU A 309 22.55 1.25 -19.42
CA LEU A 309 22.18 0.00 -18.75
C LEU A 309 22.07 -1.19 -19.71
N GLN A 310 21.50 -0.97 -20.90
CA GLN A 310 21.46 -1.97 -21.96
C GLN A 310 22.86 -2.43 -22.37
N SER A 311 23.77 -1.49 -22.57
CA SER A 311 25.18 -1.76 -22.93
C SER A 311 25.91 -2.52 -21.82
N ILE A 312 25.67 -2.15 -20.56
CA ILE A 312 26.26 -2.83 -19.39
C ILE A 312 25.73 -4.27 -19.29
N LYS A 313 24.42 -4.46 -19.39
CA LYS A 313 23.79 -5.78 -19.33
C LYS A 313 24.32 -6.70 -20.45
N GLN A 314 24.44 -6.19 -21.67
CA GLN A 314 24.99 -6.93 -22.80
C GLN A 314 26.44 -7.37 -22.56
N ARG A 315 27.30 -6.46 -22.07
CA ARG A 315 28.70 -6.78 -21.76
C ARG A 315 28.82 -7.84 -20.67
N ARG A 316 28.03 -7.73 -19.60
CA ARG A 316 28.00 -8.72 -18.52
C ARG A 316 27.55 -10.09 -19.01
N GLN A 317 26.53 -10.14 -19.87
CA GLN A 317 26.09 -11.39 -20.50
C GLN A 317 27.21 -12.04 -21.32
N GLN A 318 27.96 -11.26 -22.10
CA GLN A 318 29.13 -11.76 -22.85
C GLN A 318 30.24 -12.28 -21.92
N GLN A 319 30.44 -11.62 -20.78
CA GLN A 319 31.41 -12.00 -19.76
C GLN A 319 30.90 -13.08 -18.79
N ARG A 320 29.68 -13.59 -19.00
CA ARG A 320 29.00 -14.56 -18.11
C ARG A 320 28.88 -14.10 -16.66
N GLU A 321 28.81 -12.79 -16.45
CA GLU A 321 28.60 -12.20 -15.14
C GLU A 321 27.11 -12.14 -14.80
N SER A 322 26.77 -12.29 -13.52
CA SER A 322 25.39 -12.28 -13.06
C SER A 322 24.72 -10.90 -13.25
N TRP A 323 23.41 -10.94 -13.53
CA TRP A 323 22.51 -9.80 -13.54
C TRP A 323 21.40 -10.07 -12.53
N SER A 324 21.46 -9.39 -11.38
CA SER A 324 20.54 -9.59 -10.25
C SER A 324 19.11 -9.14 -10.56
N SER A 325 18.13 -9.64 -9.81
CA SER A 325 16.73 -9.19 -9.86
C SER A 325 16.58 -7.70 -9.56
N GLU A 326 17.37 -7.18 -8.63
CA GLU A 326 17.34 -5.77 -8.22
C GLU A 326 17.85 -4.88 -9.37
N ALA A 327 18.95 -5.28 -10.01
CA ALA A 327 19.45 -4.60 -11.20
C ALA A 327 18.46 -4.61 -12.37
N GLN A 328 17.71 -5.71 -12.53
CA GLN A 328 16.63 -5.80 -13.50
C GLN A 328 15.47 -4.86 -13.15
N ALA A 329 15.05 -4.83 -11.88
CA ALA A 329 13.97 -3.96 -11.43
C ALA A 329 14.31 -2.46 -11.63
N GLN A 330 15.54 -2.04 -11.30
CA GLN A 330 16.00 -0.66 -11.55
C GLN A 330 16.03 -0.34 -13.06
N MET A 331 16.50 -1.28 -13.89
CA MET A 331 16.52 -1.11 -15.35
C MET A 331 15.10 -1.03 -15.93
N ASP A 332 14.17 -1.84 -15.44
CA ASP A 332 12.77 -1.85 -15.90
C ASP A 332 12.04 -0.57 -15.49
N LEU A 333 12.31 -0.04 -14.28
CA LEU A 333 11.81 1.26 -13.86
C LEU A 333 12.34 2.37 -14.78
N ILE A 334 13.65 2.41 -15.04
CA ILE A 334 14.25 3.39 -15.96
C ILE A 334 13.68 3.22 -17.37
N GLN A 335 13.39 1.99 -17.81
CA GLN A 335 12.74 1.74 -19.08
C GLN A 335 11.30 2.26 -19.13
N LEU A 336 10.54 2.16 -18.04
CA LEU A 336 9.20 2.73 -17.94
C LEU A 336 9.25 4.25 -18.16
N TYR A 337 10.14 4.94 -17.45
CA TYR A 337 10.35 6.38 -17.62
C TYR A 337 10.80 6.75 -19.03
N ALA A 338 11.82 6.07 -19.56
CA ALA A 338 12.35 6.34 -20.90
C ALA A 338 11.29 6.14 -21.99
N LYS A 339 10.42 5.13 -21.87
CA LYS A 339 9.30 4.95 -22.81
C LYS A 339 8.31 6.10 -22.75
N PHE A 340 8.02 6.60 -21.55
CA PHE A 340 7.12 7.72 -21.36
C PHE A 340 7.68 9.01 -21.96
N THR A 341 8.93 9.37 -21.63
CA THR A 341 9.57 10.59 -22.16
C THR A 341 9.83 10.51 -23.65
N SER A 342 10.21 9.34 -24.18
CA SER A 342 10.37 9.13 -25.61
C SER A 342 9.05 9.33 -26.35
N LYS A 343 7.94 8.84 -25.80
CA LYS A 343 6.61 9.05 -26.38
C LYS A 343 6.21 10.54 -26.36
N GLN A 344 6.51 11.25 -25.28
CA GLN A 344 6.29 12.71 -25.20
C GLN A 344 7.17 13.47 -26.21
N ALA A 345 8.42 13.04 -26.42
CA ALA A 345 9.31 13.65 -27.40
C ALA A 345 8.86 13.40 -28.86
N GLU A 346 8.21 12.27 -29.12
CA GLU A 346 7.75 11.88 -30.45
C GLU A 346 6.36 12.40 -30.83
N GLN A 347 5.61 12.95 -29.87
CA GLN A 347 4.27 13.47 -30.14
C GLN A 347 4.30 14.85 -30.81
N THR A 348 3.23 15.17 -31.51
CA THR A 348 3.02 16.51 -32.07
C THR A 348 2.64 17.48 -30.96
N TRP A 349 3.41 18.55 -30.82
CA TRP A 349 3.18 19.61 -29.84
C TRP A 349 2.49 20.82 -30.45
N ALA A 350 1.79 21.58 -29.61
CA ALA A 350 1.09 22.78 -30.03
C ALA A 350 2.02 23.99 -30.19
N SER A 351 3.18 24.00 -29.52
CA SER A 351 4.20 25.03 -29.68
C SER A 351 5.62 24.47 -29.72
N PRO A 352 6.58 25.18 -30.36
CA PRO A 352 7.98 24.78 -30.37
C PRO A 352 8.61 24.71 -28.98
N SER A 353 8.20 25.56 -28.02
CA SER A 353 8.72 25.54 -26.65
C SER A 353 8.43 24.21 -25.94
N GLN A 354 7.22 23.66 -26.12
CA GLN A 354 6.82 22.37 -25.58
C GLN A 354 7.60 21.22 -26.25
N GLN A 355 7.80 21.30 -27.57
CA GLN A 355 8.56 20.29 -28.30
C GLN A 355 10.04 20.28 -27.88
N VAL A 356 10.66 21.46 -27.74
CA VAL A 356 12.03 21.60 -27.23
C VAL A 356 12.11 21.01 -25.82
N LEU A 357 11.19 21.38 -24.91
CA LEU A 357 11.19 20.85 -23.55
C LEU A 357 11.06 19.32 -23.51
N ALA A 358 10.15 18.75 -24.31
CA ALA A 358 9.98 17.30 -24.38
C ALA A 358 11.26 16.59 -24.87
N TYR A 359 11.96 17.15 -25.86
CA TYR A 359 13.26 16.62 -26.29
C TYR A 359 14.33 16.73 -25.21
N LEU A 360 14.42 17.85 -24.49
CA LEU A 360 15.37 18.02 -23.39
C LEU A 360 15.09 17.06 -22.22
N ILE A 361 13.82 16.83 -21.88
CA ILE A 361 13.40 15.86 -20.86
C ILE A 361 13.81 14.43 -21.25
N ASP A 362 13.68 14.06 -22.53
CA ASP A 362 14.11 12.75 -23.04
C ASP A 362 15.64 12.65 -23.25
N GLY A 363 16.39 13.76 -23.14
CA GLY A 363 17.84 13.79 -23.40
C GLY A 363 18.22 13.75 -24.90
N ARG A 364 17.30 14.19 -25.77
CA ARG A 364 17.49 14.34 -27.22
C ARG A 364 18.00 15.74 -27.55
N TRP A 365 19.25 15.99 -27.16
CA TRP A 365 19.86 17.32 -27.18
C TRP A 365 19.94 17.94 -28.59
N GLU A 366 20.25 17.13 -29.60
CA GLU A 366 20.41 17.60 -30.97
C GLU A 366 19.05 17.89 -31.62
N GLU A 367 18.06 17.03 -31.40
CA GLU A 367 16.70 17.23 -31.90
C GLU A 367 16.05 18.47 -31.28
N ALA A 368 16.25 18.69 -29.97
CA ALA A 368 15.84 19.93 -29.32
C ALA A 368 16.44 21.16 -30.01
N ARG A 369 17.74 21.08 -30.35
CA ARG A 369 18.47 22.20 -30.96
C ARG A 369 17.97 22.47 -32.37
N GLN A 370 17.67 21.44 -33.15
CA GLN A 370 17.12 21.58 -34.50
C GLN A 370 15.76 22.31 -34.48
N VAL A 371 14.87 21.94 -33.57
CA VAL A 371 13.58 22.64 -33.41
C VAL A 371 13.78 24.08 -32.99
N PHE A 372 14.66 24.34 -32.01
CA PHE A 372 14.95 25.71 -31.56
C PHE A 372 15.52 26.58 -32.68
N GLN A 373 16.43 26.05 -33.50
CA GLN A 373 17.02 26.77 -34.62
C GLN A 373 16.02 27.02 -35.76
N ALA A 374 15.10 26.09 -36.00
CA ALA A 374 14.05 26.23 -37.01
C ALA A 374 12.94 27.22 -36.59
N SER A 375 12.76 27.48 -35.30
CA SER A 375 11.69 28.31 -34.73
C SER A 375 12.16 29.70 -34.29
N SER A 376 12.90 30.40 -35.17
CA SER A 376 13.51 31.70 -34.83
C SER A 376 12.51 32.79 -34.40
N GLU A 377 11.26 32.72 -34.83
CA GLU A 377 10.18 33.64 -34.44
C GLU A 377 9.66 33.35 -33.02
N ASP A 378 9.71 32.10 -32.55
CA ASP A 378 9.24 31.66 -31.23
C ASP A 378 10.35 31.65 -30.17
N SER A 379 11.52 32.22 -30.52
CA SER A 379 12.68 32.32 -29.61
C SER A 379 12.34 32.92 -28.23
N PRO A 380 11.49 33.96 -28.09
CA PRO A 380 11.09 34.47 -26.78
C PRO A 380 10.32 33.46 -25.92
N GLU A 381 9.47 32.62 -26.54
CA GLU A 381 8.69 31.59 -25.84
C GLU A 381 9.63 30.49 -25.31
N VAL A 382 10.57 30.04 -26.15
CA VAL A 382 11.56 29.04 -25.75
C VAL A 382 12.45 29.58 -24.62
N VAL A 383 12.91 30.83 -24.71
CA VAL A 383 13.69 31.48 -23.64
C VAL A 383 12.89 31.58 -22.34
N ALA A 384 11.59 31.89 -22.40
CA ALA A 384 10.73 31.91 -21.22
C ALA A 384 10.59 30.51 -20.59
N MET A 385 10.43 29.47 -21.41
CA MET A 385 10.41 28.07 -20.96
C MET A 385 11.73 27.67 -20.29
N LEU A 386 12.88 28.00 -20.89
CA LEU A 386 14.19 27.69 -20.31
C LEU A 386 14.40 28.33 -18.92
N ARG A 387 13.83 29.52 -18.69
CA ARG A 387 13.83 30.16 -17.35
C ARG A 387 12.89 29.48 -16.38
N ALA A 388 11.71 29.05 -16.85
CA ALA A 388 10.71 28.41 -15.99
C ALA A 388 11.17 27.04 -15.47
N GLU A 389 11.96 26.31 -16.27
CA GLU A 389 12.51 24.98 -15.99
C GLU A 389 14.02 24.98 -15.69
N GLU A 390 14.58 26.13 -15.35
CA GLU A 390 16.03 26.37 -15.21
C GLU A 390 16.73 25.33 -14.33
N GLU A 391 16.21 25.11 -13.12
CA GLU A 391 16.82 24.21 -12.13
C GLU A 391 16.89 22.77 -12.64
N ARG A 392 15.77 22.25 -13.15
CA ARG A 392 15.67 20.87 -13.66
C ARG A 392 16.56 20.67 -14.89
N LEU A 393 16.51 21.61 -15.85
CA LEU A 393 17.31 21.53 -17.06
C LEU A 393 18.80 21.69 -16.77
N SER A 394 19.18 22.54 -15.82
CA SER A 394 20.57 22.69 -15.37
C SER A 394 21.09 21.40 -14.74
N ASN A 395 20.32 20.79 -13.81
CA ASN A 395 20.69 19.52 -13.18
C ASN A 395 20.90 18.40 -14.22
N ARG A 396 20.01 18.32 -15.21
CA ARG A 396 20.14 17.37 -16.34
C ARG A 396 21.42 17.60 -17.13
N VAL A 397 21.68 18.83 -17.56
CA VAL A 397 22.86 19.19 -18.35
C VAL A 397 24.15 18.94 -17.59
N GLU A 398 24.21 19.30 -16.30
CA GLU A 398 25.37 19.04 -15.45
C GLU A 398 25.62 17.54 -15.26
N ALA A 399 24.57 16.76 -15.03
CA ALA A 399 24.68 15.32 -14.90
C ALA A 399 25.20 14.67 -16.20
N ALA A 400 24.70 15.10 -17.36
CA ALA A 400 25.17 14.62 -18.66
C ALA A 400 26.67 14.92 -18.88
N LEU A 401 27.12 16.14 -18.57
CA LEU A 401 28.52 16.54 -18.71
C LEU A 401 29.44 15.87 -17.69
N GLN A 402 28.95 15.58 -16.48
CA GLN A 402 29.71 14.85 -15.47
C GLN A 402 29.99 13.40 -15.91
N VAL A 403 29.03 12.75 -16.57
CA VAL A 403 29.21 11.38 -17.09
C VAL A 403 30.02 11.36 -18.38
N ASN A 404 29.79 12.32 -19.29
CA ASN A 404 30.57 12.48 -20.51
C ASN A 404 30.74 13.97 -20.86
N PRO A 405 31.91 14.57 -20.55
CA PRO A 405 32.19 15.98 -20.80
C PRO A 405 32.25 16.36 -22.29
N ASN A 406 32.52 15.39 -23.17
CA ASN A 406 32.76 15.60 -24.59
C ASN A 406 31.46 15.48 -25.40
N GLN A 407 30.47 16.30 -25.06
CA GLN A 407 29.17 16.38 -25.74
C GLN A 407 28.89 17.84 -26.14
N PRO A 408 29.28 18.27 -27.34
CA PRO A 408 29.15 19.68 -27.74
C PRO A 408 27.70 20.20 -27.73
N GLU A 409 26.73 19.33 -27.99
CA GLU A 409 25.30 19.63 -27.97
C GLU A 409 24.82 19.95 -26.54
N VAL A 410 25.30 19.18 -25.56
CA VAL A 410 25.00 19.41 -24.14
C VAL A 410 25.69 20.68 -23.64
N GLN A 411 26.92 20.93 -24.08
CA GLN A 411 27.64 22.18 -23.78
C GLN A 411 26.92 23.40 -24.36
N ALA A 412 26.39 23.30 -25.58
CA ALA A 412 25.60 24.34 -26.20
C ALA A 412 24.32 24.64 -25.40
N TRP A 413 23.59 23.60 -24.95
CA TRP A 413 22.42 23.78 -24.09
C TRP A 413 22.76 24.40 -22.75
N LYS A 414 23.88 24.05 -22.13
CA LYS A 414 24.39 24.73 -20.93
C LYS A 414 24.51 26.24 -21.18
N ALA A 415 25.14 26.63 -22.29
CA ALA A 415 25.31 28.03 -22.63
C ALA A 415 23.96 28.73 -22.89
N GLN A 416 23.01 28.07 -23.56
CA GLN A 416 21.68 28.64 -23.82
C GLN A 416 20.86 28.86 -22.53
N ILE A 417 20.89 27.92 -21.59
CA ILE A 417 20.21 28.06 -20.29
C ILE A 417 20.81 29.24 -19.51
N LEU A 418 22.14 29.32 -19.43
CA LEU A 418 22.84 30.45 -18.79
C LEU A 418 22.55 31.80 -19.49
N ALA A 419 22.50 31.81 -20.82
CA ALA A 419 22.18 33.00 -21.58
C ALA A 419 20.74 33.47 -21.30
N ALA A 420 19.78 32.53 -21.24
CA ALA A 420 18.38 32.83 -20.91
C ALA A 420 18.24 33.50 -19.53
N GLN A 421 19.08 33.16 -18.55
CA GLN A 421 19.14 33.81 -17.24
C GLN A 421 19.67 35.25 -17.33
N SER A 422 20.69 35.50 -18.16
CA SER A 422 21.40 36.78 -18.24
C SER A 422 20.59 37.95 -18.82
N VAL A 423 19.52 37.65 -19.58
CA VAL A 423 18.59 38.64 -20.17
C VAL A 423 17.68 39.31 -19.11
N LYS A 424 17.90 39.03 -17.82
CA LYS A 424 17.22 39.67 -16.68
C LYS A 424 17.81 41.04 -16.29
N ARG A 425 18.61 41.69 -17.16
CA ARG A 425 19.20 43.02 -16.93
C ARG A 425 18.76 44.02 -17.97
#